data_AF-A0A9E0EV33-F1
#
_entry.id   AF-A0A9E0EV33-F1
#
_cell.length_a   1.000
_cell.length_b   1.000
_cell.length_c   1.000
_cell.angle_alpha   90.00
_cell.angle_beta   90.00
_cell.angle_gamma   90.00
#
_symmetry.space_group_name_H-M   'P 1'
#
loop_
_entity.id
_entity.type
_entity.pdbx_description
1 polymer ?
#
loop_
_entity_poly.entity_id
_entity_poly.type
_entity_poly.pdbx_seq_one_letter_code
_entity_poly.pdbx_strand_id
1 'polypeptide(L)' 'MAAKKPSQIFLSRGGMVIGSSSGNLQLGIPPETIKDTMQMEGGVPRTFIVPKAMFDVQHGVALAEMEFPVYY' A
#
# COMPACT_ATOMS: atom_id res chain seq x y z
N MET A 1 23.64 -3.97 -15.20
CA MET A 1 23.15 -4.10 -13.81
C MET A 1 21.87 -4.92 -13.86
N ALA A 2 21.80 -6.06 -13.17
CA ALA A 2 20.59 -6.89 -13.18
C ALA A 2 19.47 -6.15 -12.43
N ALA A 3 18.32 -5.95 -13.07
CA ALA A 3 17.16 -5.35 -12.43
C ALA A 3 16.72 -6.25 -11.25
N LYS A 4 16.82 -5.74 -10.02
CA LYS A 4 16.33 -6.44 -8.82
C LYS A 4 14.84 -6.73 -9.03
N LYS A 5 14.43 -8.01 -9.01
CA LYS A 5 13.02 -8.39 -9.11
C LYS A 5 12.22 -7.62 -8.05
N PRO A 6 11.07 -7.02 -8.39
CA PRO A 6 10.27 -6.31 -7.42
C PRO A 6 9.79 -7.28 -6.34
N SER A 7 10.10 -6.99 -5.08
CA SER A 7 9.61 -7.77 -3.93
C SER A 7 8.15 -7.41 -3.69
N GLN A 8 7.28 -8.43 -3.67
CA GLN A 8 5.86 -8.31 -3.32
C GLN A 8 5.70 -8.57 -1.83
N ILE A 9 5.11 -7.63 -1.11
CA ILE A 9 4.91 -7.68 0.34
C ILE A 9 3.42 -7.51 0.63
N PHE A 10 2.77 -8.54 1.17
CA PHE A 10 1.39 -8.45 1.62
C PHE A 10 1.33 -7.75 2.99
N LEU A 11 0.44 -6.77 3.13
CA LEU A 11 0.28 -6.03 4.38
C LEU A 11 -0.66 -6.76 5.34
N SER A 12 -0.42 -6.62 6.64
CA SER A 12 -1.23 -7.28 7.67
C SER A 12 -2.68 -6.79 7.69
N ARG A 13 -2.91 -5.51 7.34
CA ARG A 13 -4.23 -4.88 7.24
C ARG A 13 -4.86 -4.99 5.84
N GLY A 14 -4.22 -5.73 4.94
CA GLY A 14 -4.69 -5.96 3.58
C GLY A 14 -4.04 -5.04 2.53
N GLY A 15 -4.17 -5.44 1.26
CA GLY A 15 -3.42 -4.83 0.17
C GLY A 15 -2.00 -5.41 0.04
N MET A 16 -1.22 -4.81 -0.84
CA MET A 16 0.14 -5.27 -1.16
C MET A 16 1.04 -4.09 -1.53
N VAL A 17 2.31 -4.14 -1.12
CA VAL A 17 3.35 -3.23 -1.58
C VAL A 17 4.28 -3.93 -2.56
N ILE A 18 4.60 -3.26 -3.67
CA ILE A 18 5.56 -3.69 -4.66
C ILE A 18 6.73 -2.69 -4.64
N GLY A 19 7.92 -3.17 -4.31
CA GLY A 19 9.14 -2.37 -4.41
C GLY A 19 9.52 -2.15 -5.87
N SER A 20 9.72 -0.90 -6.28
CA SER A 20 10.12 -0.53 -7.64
C SER A 20 11.30 0.45 -7.63
N SER A 21 11.93 0.67 -8.79
CA SER A 21 12.99 1.69 -8.93
C SER A 21 12.50 3.12 -8.66
N SER A 22 11.19 3.37 -8.74
CA SER A 22 10.55 4.65 -8.41
C SER A 22 10.09 4.75 -6.95
N GLY A 23 10.37 3.74 -6.13
CA GLY A 23 9.92 3.64 -4.73
C GLY A 23 8.79 2.61 -4.55
N ASN A 24 8.19 2.61 -3.36
CA ASN A 24 7.13 1.68 -3.01
C ASN A 24 5.81 2.04 -3.71
N LEU A 25 5.20 1.05 -4.35
CA LEU A 25 3.86 1.12 -4.96
C LEU A 25 2.89 0.32 -4.10
N GLN A 26 1.78 0.92 -3.65
CA GLN A 26 0.77 0.19 -2.86
C GLN A 26 -0.49 -0.11 -3.67
N LEU A 27 -0.90 -1.36 -3.67
CA LEU A 27 -2.10 -1.87 -4.31
C LEU A 27 -3.16 -2.10 -3.25
N GLY A 28 -4.29 -1.41 -3.38
CA GLY A 28 -5.33 -1.41 -2.37
C GLY A 28 -4.92 -0.63 -1.11
N ILE A 29 -5.85 0.18 -0.62
CA ILE A 29 -5.67 1.01 0.56
C ILE A 29 -6.82 0.71 1.54
N PRO A 30 -6.89 -0.49 2.12
CA PRO A 30 -7.73 -0.70 3.29
C PRO A 30 -7.39 0.27 4.43
N PRO A 31 -8.33 0.46 5.38
CA PRO A 31 -8.11 1.28 6.55
C PRO A 31 -6.79 0.95 7.24
N GLU A 32 -6.10 1.99 7.71
CA GLU A 32 -4.95 1.91 8.60
C GLU A 32 -3.68 1.27 8.00
N THR A 33 -3.65 1.02 6.68
CA THR A 33 -2.47 0.47 5.99
C THR A 33 -1.25 1.39 6.03
N ILE A 34 -1.41 2.69 6.33
CA ILE A 34 -0.27 3.58 6.57
C ILE A 34 0.60 3.07 7.73
N LYS A 35 0.00 2.46 8.76
CA LYS A 35 0.72 1.97 9.95
C LYS A 35 1.62 0.79 9.63
N ASP A 36 1.26 -0.03 8.64
CA ASP A 36 2.15 -1.07 8.11
C ASP A 36 3.34 -0.42 7.38
N THR A 37 3.06 0.53 6.49
CA THR A 37 4.07 1.06 5.58
C THR A 37 5.02 2.08 6.20
N MET A 38 4.62 2.77 7.27
CA MET A 38 5.49 3.67 8.04
C MET A 38 6.72 2.96 8.61
N GLN A 39 6.63 1.65 8.87
CA GLN A 39 7.73 0.85 9.43
C GLN A 39 8.56 0.14 8.35
N MET A 40 8.18 0.26 7.07
CA MET A 40 8.85 -0.40 5.96
C MET A 40 10.05 0.41 5.45
N GLU A 41 11.04 -0.29 4.90
CA GLU A 41 12.10 0.35 4.11
C GLU A 41 11.48 1.07 2.90
N GLY A 42 11.84 2.35 2.70
CA GLY A 42 11.20 3.22 1.71
C GLY A 42 9.96 3.97 2.22
N GLY A 43 9.50 3.68 3.44
CA GLY A 43 8.44 4.41 4.15
C GLY A 43 7.08 4.36 3.47
N VAL A 44 6.24 5.37 3.78
CA VAL A 44 4.88 5.50 3.25
C VAL A 44 4.92 5.64 1.71
N PRO A 45 4.20 4.78 0.96
CA PRO A 45 4.10 4.85 -0.48
C PRO A 45 3.61 6.20 -0.96
N ARG A 46 4.17 6.67 -2.07
CA ARG A 46 3.73 7.89 -2.75
C ARG A 46 2.88 7.61 -3.98
N THR A 47 2.86 6.35 -4.42
CA THR A 47 2.10 5.90 -5.57
C THR A 47 1.15 4.79 -5.13
N PHE A 48 -0.13 5.01 -5.35
CA PHE A 48 -1.17 4.06 -5.00
C PHE A 48 -1.91 3.60 -6.26
N ILE A 49 -2.19 2.30 -6.31
CA ILE A 49 -2.96 1.65 -7.36
C ILE A 49 -4.29 1.25 -6.73
N VAL A 50 -5.34 1.98 -7.09
CA VAL A 50 -6.69 1.76 -6.58
C VAL A 50 -7.37 0.65 -7.40
N PRO A 51 -7.94 -0.38 -6.75
CA PRO A 51 -8.68 -1.42 -7.46
C PRO A 51 -9.94 -0.87 -8.12
N LYS A 52 -10.41 -1.55 -9.19
CA LYS A 52 -11.64 -1.17 -9.91
C LYS A 52 -12.86 -1.08 -8.97
N ALA A 53 -12.97 -2.02 -8.04
CA ALA A 53 -13.95 -1.95 -6.96
C ALA A 53 -13.27 -1.33 -5.73
N MET A 54 -13.74 -0.16 -5.32
CA MET A 54 -13.17 0.58 -4.18
C MET A 54 -13.79 0.20 -2.83
N PHE A 55 -14.75 -0.72 -2.83
CA PHE A 55 -15.43 -1.20 -1.63
C PHE A 55 -15.62 -2.70 -1.74
N ASP A 56 -15.22 -3.43 -0.70
CA ASP A 56 -15.49 -4.85 -0.55
C ASP A 56 -16.79 -5.04 0.23
N VAL A 57 -17.84 -5.47 -0.47
CA VAL A 57 -19.16 -5.69 0.12
C VAL A 57 -19.18 -6.89 1.08
N GLN A 58 -18.31 -7.89 0.87
CA GLN A 58 -18.28 -9.07 1.74
C GLN A 58 -17.71 -8.73 3.12
N HIS A 59 -16.68 -7.89 3.15
CA HIS A 59 -16.01 -7.48 4.38
C HIS A 59 -16.50 -6.12 4.91
N GLY A 60 -17.33 -5.40 4.15
CA GLY A 60 -17.85 -4.09 4.53
C GLY A 60 -16.78 -3.01 4.66
N VAL A 61 -15.70 -3.10 3.87
CA VAL A 61 -14.51 -2.27 4.03
C VAL A 61 -14.17 -1.49 2.75
N ALA A 62 -13.71 -0.25 2.92
CA ALA A 62 -13.16 0.53 1.82
C ALA A 62 -11.79 -0.03 1.40
N LEU A 63 -11.51 -0.07 0.10
CA LEU A 63 -10.23 -0.49 -0.48
C LEU A 63 -9.41 0.70 -1.02
N ALA A 64 -9.85 1.92 -0.73
CA ALA A 64 -9.30 3.17 -1.23
C ALA A 64 -9.35 4.29 -0.16
N GLU A 65 -9.05 3.95 1.10
CA GLU A 65 -9.00 4.88 2.23
C GLU A 65 -7.60 5.48 2.36
N MET A 66 -7.36 6.60 1.68
CA MET A 66 -6.06 7.27 1.75
C MET A 66 -5.86 7.96 3.09
N GLU A 67 -4.76 7.63 3.74
CA GLU A 67 -4.30 8.24 4.98
C GLU A 67 -3.01 9.02 4.71
N PHE A 68 -2.88 10.17 5.36
CA PHE A 68 -1.69 11.01 5.27
C PHE A 68 -1.03 11.08 6.65
N PRO A 69 0.31 11.09 6.74
CA PRO A 69 0.98 11.39 7.99
C PRO A 69 0.80 12.88 8.28
N VAL A 70 -0.22 13.25 9.06
CA VAL A 70 -0.53 14.67 9.34
C VAL A 70 0.29 15.21 10.53
N TYR A 71 0.87 14.34 11.37
CA TYR A 71 1.62 14.78 12.55
C TYR A 71 2.82 13.88 12.84
N TYR A 72 4.00 14.50 12.95
CA TYR A 72 5.19 13.96 13.61
C TYR A 72 5.44 14.79 14.87
#